data_AF-A0AAV0RGM3-F1
#
_entry.id   AF-A0AAV0RGM3-F1
#
_cell.length_a   1.000
_cell.length_b   1.000
_cell.length_c   1.000
_cell.angle_alpha   90.00
_cell.angle_beta   90.00
_cell.angle_gamma   90.00
#
_symmetry.space_group_name_H-M   'P 1'
#
loop_
_entity.id
_entity.type
_entity.pdbx_description
1 polymer ?
#
loop_
_entity_poly.entity_id
_entity_poly.type
_entity_poly.pdbx_seq_one_letter_code
_entity_poly.pdbx_strand_id
1 'polypeptide(L)'
;MQNFTTKIVTMLQSQNLFASQGGPIILAQVENEYGNVEEAYGEEGKSYLRWIAELVVGLNTGVPWVMCKQDDAPEPLINSCNGKKCGETFVGPNSPNKPSIWTENWTTRYQAFGEDAVVRSATDIAFHTLLFILAKNGSFINYYMYHGGTNFGRSASAFVTTNYYDQAPIDEYGMERQPKWGHLKELHAAVKSSAGPLLSGVQVNFPVGPNQWAYVYYEDGGTGQCAVAFLVNPEKHGTPVPVTFQNGSYVLPPKSISILPDCKNVVFNTATVRSCRRV
;
A
#
# COMPACT_ATOMS: atom_id res chain seq x y z
N MET A 1 10.39 25.34 -8.87
CA MET A 1 10.02 23.94 -9.13
C MET A 1 10.69 23.38 -10.38
N GLN A 2 10.35 23.87 -11.59
CA GLN A 2 10.86 23.35 -12.87
C GLN A 2 12.37 23.09 -12.91
N ASN A 3 13.18 24.11 -12.62
CA ASN A 3 14.65 23.98 -12.67
C ASN A 3 15.18 22.83 -11.80
N PHE A 4 14.62 22.62 -10.61
CA PHE A 4 15.05 21.56 -9.71
C PHE A 4 14.58 20.20 -10.19
N THR A 5 13.30 20.07 -10.58
CA THR A 5 12.74 18.83 -11.12
C THR A 5 13.49 18.38 -12.36
N THR A 6 13.71 19.27 -13.33
CA THR A 6 14.50 18.99 -14.54
C THR A 6 15.92 18.59 -14.19
N LYS A 7 16.58 19.28 -13.24
CA LYS A 7 17.94 18.93 -12.80
C LYS A 7 18.00 17.52 -12.22
N ILE A 8 17.07 17.14 -11.33
CA ILE A 8 17.05 15.80 -10.73
C ILE A 8 16.78 14.74 -11.78
N VAL A 9 15.77 14.92 -12.64
CA VAL A 9 15.46 13.96 -13.70
C VAL A 9 16.64 13.79 -14.66
N THR A 10 17.27 14.89 -15.10
CA THR A 10 18.46 14.84 -15.97
C THR A 10 19.61 14.10 -15.30
N MET A 11 19.85 14.34 -14.01
CA MET A 11 20.90 13.66 -13.26
C MET A 11 20.64 12.15 -13.17
N LEU A 12 19.41 11.74 -12.88
CA LEU A 12 19.02 10.32 -12.82
C LEU A 12 19.11 9.65 -14.20
N GLN A 13 18.68 10.34 -15.26
CA GLN A 13 18.80 9.87 -16.65
C GLN A 13 20.27 9.70 -17.05
N SER A 14 21.15 10.62 -16.66
CA SER A 14 22.59 10.55 -16.98
C SER A 14 23.28 9.33 -16.37
N GLN A 15 22.68 8.75 -15.32
CA GLN A 15 23.16 7.56 -14.62
C GLN A 15 22.36 6.30 -14.98
N ASN A 16 21.49 6.36 -15.99
CA ASN A 16 20.64 5.25 -16.43
C ASN A 16 19.80 4.64 -15.30
N LEU A 17 19.27 5.47 -14.39
CA LEU A 17 18.56 4.98 -13.19
C LEU A 17 17.07 4.71 -13.43
N PHE A 18 16.48 5.17 -14.53
CA PHE A 18 15.11 4.82 -14.89
C PHE A 18 15.03 3.41 -15.47
N ALA A 19 13.94 2.69 -15.19
CA ALA A 19 13.73 1.32 -15.69
C ALA A 19 13.69 1.25 -17.22
N SER A 20 13.24 2.30 -17.89
CA SER A 20 13.35 2.50 -19.34
C SER A 20 14.79 2.48 -19.88
N GLN A 21 15.77 2.73 -19.01
CA GLN A 21 17.21 2.70 -19.29
C GLN A 21 17.91 1.48 -18.66
N GLY A 22 17.15 0.53 -18.08
CA GLY A 22 17.68 -0.62 -17.35
C GLY A 22 17.97 -0.39 -15.86
N GLY A 23 17.60 0.78 -15.33
CA GLY A 23 17.78 1.13 -13.93
C GLY A 23 16.63 0.71 -12.99
N PRO A 24 16.74 1.01 -11.68
CA PRO A 24 15.77 0.54 -10.68
C PRO A 24 14.52 1.41 -10.52
N ILE A 25 14.47 2.64 -11.05
CA ILE A 25 13.35 3.57 -10.83
C ILE A 25 12.20 3.20 -11.77
N ILE A 26 11.11 2.69 -11.21
CA ILE A 26 9.92 2.23 -11.96
C ILE A 26 8.73 3.21 -11.91
N LEU A 27 8.76 4.19 -11.02
CA LEU A 27 7.67 5.14 -10.76
C LEU A 27 8.28 6.43 -10.19
N ALA A 28 7.77 7.58 -10.58
CA ALA A 28 8.15 8.88 -10.02
C ALA A 28 6.91 9.65 -9.55
N GLN A 29 7.01 10.38 -8.45
CA GLN A 29 5.92 11.24 -7.96
C GLN A 29 6.24 12.70 -8.25
N VAL A 30 5.21 13.45 -8.67
CA VAL A 30 5.25 14.91 -8.68
C VAL A 30 4.22 15.44 -7.71
N GLU A 31 4.56 16.56 -7.06
CA GLU A 31 3.79 17.12 -5.94
C GLU A 31 3.63 16.13 -4.77
N ASN A 32 3.01 16.60 -3.68
CA ASN A 32 2.69 15.74 -2.55
C ASN A 32 1.42 16.19 -1.83
N GLU A 33 0.35 15.39 -1.95
CA GLU A 33 -0.96 15.66 -1.35
C GLU A 33 -1.52 17.04 -1.69
N TYR A 34 -1.24 17.54 -2.89
CA TYR A 34 -1.66 18.87 -3.34
C TYR A 34 -3.19 19.03 -3.37
N GLY A 35 -3.93 17.95 -3.66
CA GLY A 35 -5.39 17.96 -3.63
C GLY A 35 -5.99 18.35 -2.28
N ASN A 36 -5.24 18.24 -1.17
CA ASN A 36 -5.70 18.74 0.13
C ASN A 36 -5.73 20.28 0.21
N VAL A 37 -4.96 20.97 -0.62
CA VAL A 37 -4.82 22.44 -0.60
C VAL A 37 -5.27 23.11 -1.89
N GLU A 38 -5.45 22.34 -2.97
CA GLU A 38 -5.83 22.84 -4.29
C GLU A 38 -7.04 23.78 -4.26
N GLU A 39 -8.10 23.40 -3.53
CA GLU A 39 -9.35 24.17 -3.47
C GLU A 39 -9.11 25.62 -3.01
N ALA A 40 -8.15 25.84 -2.11
CA ALA A 40 -7.81 27.18 -1.63
C ALA A 40 -7.26 28.10 -2.72
N TYR A 41 -6.78 27.54 -3.85
CA TYR A 41 -6.25 28.26 -5.00
C TYR A 41 -7.23 28.32 -6.18
N GLY A 42 -8.41 27.70 -6.08
CA GLY A 42 -9.43 27.71 -7.13
C GLY A 42 -8.90 27.33 -8.52
N GLU A 43 -9.21 28.14 -9.53
CA GLU A 43 -8.78 27.88 -10.92
C GLU A 43 -7.27 28.01 -11.15
N GLU A 44 -6.57 28.79 -10.33
CA GLU A 44 -5.10 28.84 -10.39
C GLU A 44 -4.49 27.52 -9.93
N GLY A 45 -5.10 26.87 -8.93
CA GLY A 45 -4.70 25.54 -8.47
C GLY A 45 -4.84 24.47 -9.56
N LYS A 46 -5.97 24.48 -10.28
CA LYS A 46 -6.19 23.59 -11.43
C LYS A 46 -5.24 23.88 -12.59
N SER A 47 -4.95 25.16 -12.84
CA SER A 47 -4.01 25.57 -13.90
C SER A 47 -2.59 25.12 -13.57
N TYR A 48 -2.20 25.21 -12.31
CA TYR A 48 -0.95 24.66 -11.81
C TYR A 48 -0.86 23.14 -12.00
N LEU A 49 -1.92 22.39 -11.69
CA LEU A 49 -1.96 20.94 -11.89
C LEU A 49 -1.75 20.53 -13.35
N ARG A 50 -2.37 21.23 -14.29
CA ARG A 50 -2.16 20.98 -15.73
C ARG A 50 -0.72 21.27 -16.13
N TRP A 51 -0.19 22.43 -15.71
CA TRP A 51 1.18 22.83 -15.99
C TRP A 51 2.22 21.83 -15.45
N ILE A 52 2.06 21.38 -14.19
CA ILE A 52 3.03 20.48 -13.58
C ILE A 52 2.98 19.08 -14.20
N ALA A 53 1.79 18.61 -14.58
CA ALA A 53 1.63 17.36 -15.32
C ALA A 53 2.33 17.43 -16.69
N GLU A 54 2.08 18.48 -17.47
CA GLU A 54 2.75 18.73 -18.76
C GLU A 54 4.27 18.79 -18.60
N LEU A 55 4.76 19.47 -17.57
CA LEU A 55 6.18 19.56 -17.29
C LEU A 55 6.80 18.17 -17.09
N VAL A 56 6.27 17.35 -16.17
CA VAL A 56 6.93 16.08 -15.82
C VAL A 56 6.78 15.01 -16.91
N VAL A 57 5.67 15.02 -17.65
CA VAL A 57 5.51 14.18 -18.84
C VAL A 57 6.52 14.58 -19.91
N GLY A 58 6.74 15.89 -20.12
CA GLY A 58 7.72 16.42 -21.06
C GLY A 58 9.18 16.08 -20.73
N LEU A 59 9.50 15.67 -19.49
CA LEU A 59 10.84 15.21 -19.12
C LEU A 59 11.18 13.81 -19.64
N ASN A 60 10.20 13.09 -20.19
CA ASN A 60 10.36 11.84 -20.92
C ASN A 60 11.22 10.79 -20.17
N THR A 61 10.88 10.55 -18.91
CA THR A 61 11.56 9.55 -18.04
C THR A 61 11.37 8.11 -18.53
N GLY A 62 10.34 7.86 -19.34
CA GLY A 62 9.97 6.51 -19.81
C GLY A 62 9.34 5.64 -18.72
N VAL A 63 9.01 6.20 -17.55
CA VAL A 63 8.28 5.51 -16.47
C VAL A 63 7.05 6.32 -16.06
N PRO A 64 6.01 5.69 -15.49
CA PRO A 64 4.81 6.42 -15.09
C PRO A 64 5.07 7.46 -14.01
N TRP A 65 4.22 8.49 -14.00
CA TRP A 65 4.17 9.51 -12.96
C TRP A 65 2.92 9.31 -12.08
N VAL A 66 3.06 9.55 -10.78
CA VAL A 66 1.98 9.44 -9.79
C VAL A 66 1.79 10.78 -9.06
N MET A 67 0.58 11.04 -8.58
CA MET A 67 0.26 12.09 -7.60
C MET A 67 -0.50 11.45 -6.44
N CYS A 68 -0.06 11.68 -5.21
CA CYS A 68 -0.76 11.20 -4.01
C CYS A 68 -1.83 12.19 -3.55
N LYS A 69 -2.99 11.67 -3.12
CA LYS A 69 -4.20 12.45 -2.78
C LYS A 69 -4.54 13.53 -3.80
N GLN A 70 -4.66 13.12 -5.06
CA GLN A 70 -5.03 13.99 -6.16
C GLN A 70 -6.07 13.28 -7.03
N ASP A 71 -7.35 13.35 -6.66
CA ASP A 71 -8.40 12.58 -7.33
C ASP A 71 -8.59 12.99 -8.79
N ASP A 72 -8.30 14.24 -9.15
CA ASP A 72 -8.38 14.76 -10.51
C ASP A 72 -7.00 14.84 -11.22
N ALA A 73 -6.02 14.03 -10.80
CA ALA A 73 -4.70 13.96 -11.42
C ALA A 73 -4.81 13.87 -12.96
N PRO A 74 -4.22 14.83 -13.72
CA PRO A 74 -4.35 14.88 -15.18
C PRO A 74 -3.75 13.64 -15.86
N GLU A 75 -4.31 13.21 -16.99
CA GLU A 75 -3.69 12.17 -17.81
C GLU A 75 -2.26 12.58 -18.27
N PRO A 76 -1.28 11.67 -18.30
CA PRO A 76 -1.34 10.24 -17.98
C PRO A 76 -0.97 9.91 -16.52
N LEU A 77 -0.97 10.89 -15.60
CA LEU A 77 -0.55 10.69 -14.21
C LEU A 77 -1.55 9.81 -13.47
N ILE A 78 -1.04 8.97 -12.58
CA ILE A 78 -1.82 8.05 -11.76
C ILE A 78 -2.16 8.71 -10.43
N ASN A 79 -3.44 8.79 -10.05
CA ASN A 79 -3.81 9.18 -8.70
C ASN A 79 -3.57 8.02 -7.73
N SER A 80 -3.12 8.33 -6.52
CA SER A 80 -2.81 7.31 -5.51
C SER A 80 -3.34 7.69 -4.13
N CYS A 81 -3.45 6.68 -3.27
CA CYS A 81 -3.96 6.84 -1.92
C CYS A 81 -2.83 6.90 -0.88
N ASN A 82 -3.03 7.75 0.12
CA ASN A 82 -2.24 7.81 1.35
C ASN A 82 -3.13 7.60 2.56
N GLY A 83 -2.61 6.96 3.59
CA GLY A 83 -3.32 6.80 4.86
C GLY A 83 -3.07 5.46 5.52
N LYS A 84 -3.86 5.15 6.56
CA LYS A 84 -3.81 3.84 7.23
C LYS A 84 -4.72 2.80 6.56
N LYS A 85 -5.75 3.22 5.82
CA LYS A 85 -6.89 2.36 5.48
C LYS A 85 -7.37 2.49 4.04
N CYS A 86 -6.46 2.63 3.08
CA CYS A 86 -6.85 2.78 1.67
C CYS A 86 -7.69 1.60 1.13
N GLY A 87 -7.58 0.40 1.70
CA GLY A 87 -8.48 -0.71 1.39
C GLY A 87 -9.97 -0.43 1.71
N GLU A 88 -10.25 0.52 2.61
CA GLU A 88 -11.60 1.02 2.91
C GLU A 88 -11.84 2.36 2.21
N THR A 89 -10.89 3.30 2.34
CA THR A 89 -11.10 4.73 2.04
C THR A 89 -10.78 5.14 0.60
N PHE A 90 -9.99 4.37 -0.15
CA PHE A 90 -9.66 4.75 -1.52
C PHE A 90 -10.89 4.58 -2.42
N VAL A 91 -11.29 5.66 -3.10
CA VAL A 91 -12.42 5.63 -4.03
C VAL A 91 -12.11 4.84 -5.31
N GLY A 92 -10.83 4.73 -5.66
CA GLY A 92 -10.35 4.05 -6.85
C GLY A 92 -9.51 4.97 -7.73
N PRO A 93 -8.88 4.43 -8.78
CA PRO A 93 -8.20 5.24 -9.78
C PRO A 93 -9.22 6.12 -10.50
N ASN A 94 -8.81 7.31 -10.92
CA ASN A 94 -9.66 8.27 -11.61
C ASN A 94 -9.92 7.94 -13.09
N SER A 95 -9.47 6.76 -13.54
CA SER A 95 -9.70 6.19 -14.87
C SER A 95 -9.63 4.66 -14.78
N PRO A 96 -10.47 3.90 -15.52
CA PRO A 96 -10.44 2.44 -15.51
C PRO A 96 -9.14 1.85 -16.07
N ASN A 97 -8.35 2.63 -16.81
CA ASN A 97 -7.08 2.20 -17.39
C ASN A 97 -5.87 2.43 -16.45
N LYS A 98 -6.10 2.92 -15.23
CA LYS A 98 -5.05 3.20 -14.24
C LYS A 98 -5.06 2.15 -13.13
N PRO A 99 -3.90 1.76 -12.60
CA PRO A 99 -3.81 0.83 -11.47
C PRO A 99 -4.20 1.52 -10.16
N SER A 100 -4.69 0.73 -9.20
CA SER A 100 -4.85 1.16 -7.81
C SER A 100 -3.51 1.13 -7.07
N ILE A 101 -3.01 2.31 -6.70
CA ILE A 101 -1.71 2.50 -6.04
C ILE A 101 -1.90 3.10 -4.64
N TRP A 102 -1.25 2.50 -3.63
CA TRP A 102 -1.15 3.02 -2.27
C TRP A 102 0.29 3.47 -1.99
N THR A 103 0.56 4.76 -2.16
CA THR A 103 1.90 5.37 -2.04
C THR A 103 2.34 5.54 -0.60
N GLU A 104 1.42 5.71 0.36
CA GLU A 104 1.77 5.76 1.79
C GLU A 104 0.83 4.95 2.69
N ASN A 105 1.17 3.70 2.94
CA ASN A 105 0.58 2.87 3.99
C ASN A 105 1.24 3.21 5.33
N TRP A 106 0.64 4.13 6.09
CA TRP A 106 1.25 4.68 7.30
C TRP A 106 1.47 3.61 8.38
N THR A 107 2.72 3.23 8.63
CA THR A 107 3.09 2.18 9.61
C THR A 107 3.08 2.67 11.05
N THR A 108 3.08 3.99 11.24
CA THR A 108 2.99 4.75 12.49
C THR A 108 2.70 6.22 12.11
N ARG A 109 2.96 7.17 13.00
CA ARG A 109 2.98 8.63 12.77
C ARG A 109 4.35 9.13 13.25
N TYR A 110 4.86 10.20 12.65
CA TYR A 110 5.98 10.93 13.27
C TYR A 110 5.60 11.38 14.68
N GLN A 111 6.60 11.49 15.56
CA GLN A 111 6.41 11.99 16.91
C GLN A 111 6.80 13.47 16.94
N ALA A 112 5.90 14.34 17.42
CA ALA A 112 6.28 15.71 17.73
C ALA A 112 6.94 15.78 19.12
N PHE A 113 7.77 16.79 19.37
CA PHE A 113 8.32 17.00 20.70
C PHE A 113 7.20 17.17 21.74
N GLY A 114 7.22 16.32 22.78
CA GLY A 114 6.19 16.29 23.83
C GLY A 114 5.01 15.35 23.57
N GLU A 115 4.91 14.73 22.40
CA GLU A 115 3.92 13.66 22.13
C GLU A 115 4.45 12.27 22.49
N ASP A 116 3.55 11.34 22.77
CA ASP A 116 3.86 9.91 22.90
C ASP A 116 4.00 9.22 21.52
N ALA A 117 4.78 8.14 21.48
CA ALA A 117 4.92 7.33 20.28
C ALA A 117 3.62 6.59 19.92
N VAL A 118 3.15 6.75 18.68
CA VAL A 118 1.92 6.10 18.20
C VAL A 118 2.24 4.74 17.58
N VAL A 119 1.78 3.66 18.19
CA VAL A 119 1.98 2.31 17.63
C VAL A 119 0.80 1.88 16.77
N ARG A 120 1.06 1.44 15.53
CA ARG A 120 0.12 0.68 14.70
C ARG A 120 0.52 -0.79 14.70
N SER A 121 -0.42 -1.69 15.01
CA SER A 121 -0.12 -3.11 15.12
C SER A 121 0.23 -3.73 13.77
N ALA A 122 1.05 -4.79 13.79
CA ALA A 122 1.38 -5.57 12.61
C ALA A 122 0.14 -6.18 11.95
N THR A 123 -0.82 -6.63 12.77
CA THR A 123 -2.07 -7.24 12.34
C THR A 123 -2.98 -6.26 11.60
N ASP A 124 -3.05 -5.01 12.07
CA ASP A 124 -3.82 -3.95 11.42
C ASP A 124 -3.24 -3.54 10.07
N ILE A 125 -1.90 -3.41 9.99
CA ILE A 125 -1.20 -3.15 8.73
C ILE A 125 -1.47 -4.29 7.75
N ALA A 126 -1.27 -5.55 8.16
CA ALA A 126 -1.47 -6.71 7.32
C ALA A 126 -2.91 -6.84 6.81
N PHE A 127 -3.91 -6.58 7.68
CA PHE A 127 -5.32 -6.58 7.31
C PHE A 127 -5.61 -5.55 6.22
N HIS A 128 -5.21 -4.29 6.42
CA HIS A 128 -5.51 -3.25 5.43
C HIS A 128 -4.70 -3.43 4.13
N THR A 129 -3.47 -3.96 4.19
CA THR A 129 -2.69 -4.33 3.00
C THR A 129 -3.44 -5.35 2.15
N LEU A 130 -3.90 -6.47 2.75
CA LEU A 130 -4.68 -7.47 2.00
C LEU A 130 -6.03 -6.92 1.55
N LEU A 131 -6.73 -6.16 2.39
CA LEU A 131 -8.01 -5.57 2.02
C LEU A 131 -7.86 -4.62 0.82
N PHE A 132 -6.74 -3.89 0.70
CA PHE A 132 -6.48 -3.06 -0.47
C PHE A 132 -6.27 -3.89 -1.74
N ILE A 133 -5.51 -4.98 -1.66
CA ILE A 133 -5.34 -5.92 -2.80
C ILE A 133 -6.72 -6.42 -3.25
N LEU A 134 -7.55 -6.88 -2.31
CA LEU A 134 -8.82 -7.54 -2.61
C LEU A 134 -9.92 -6.56 -3.03
N ALA A 135 -10.20 -5.54 -2.21
CA ALA A 135 -11.35 -4.66 -2.39
C ALA A 135 -11.10 -3.52 -3.39
N LYS A 136 -9.84 -3.18 -3.67
CA LYS A 136 -9.47 -2.08 -4.58
C LYS A 136 -8.71 -2.56 -5.81
N ASN A 137 -8.58 -3.87 -6.02
CA ASN A 137 -7.70 -4.45 -7.03
C ASN A 137 -6.28 -3.85 -6.93
N GLY A 138 -5.79 -3.71 -5.70
CA GLY A 138 -4.55 -3.01 -5.37
C GLY A 138 -3.32 -3.72 -5.92
N SER A 139 -2.49 -3.01 -6.69
CA SER A 139 -1.31 -3.57 -7.36
C SER A 139 0.02 -2.97 -6.93
N PHE A 140 -0.01 -1.89 -6.14
CA PHE A 140 1.18 -1.30 -5.52
C PHE A 140 0.85 -0.81 -4.11
N ILE A 141 1.71 -1.15 -3.14
CA ILE A 141 1.59 -0.73 -1.74
C ILE A 141 2.99 -0.39 -1.22
N ASN A 142 3.17 0.83 -0.71
CA ASN A 142 4.41 1.26 -0.08
C ASN A 142 4.20 1.54 1.41
N TYR A 143 5.09 1.03 2.26
CA TYR A 143 5.04 1.28 3.70
C TYR A 143 5.72 2.62 4.02
N TYR A 144 4.94 3.58 4.52
CA TYR A 144 5.47 4.85 4.98
C TYR A 144 5.47 4.88 6.53
N MET A 145 6.59 4.67 7.23
CA MET A 145 7.90 4.30 6.73
C MET A 145 8.15 2.80 6.88
N TYR A 146 8.98 2.23 6.00
CA TYR A 146 9.58 0.91 6.20
C TYR A 146 10.79 1.00 7.15
N HIS A 147 11.67 1.97 6.91
CA HIS A 147 12.69 2.47 7.84
C HIS A 147 12.56 3.99 7.90
N GLY A 148 12.44 4.56 9.10
CA GLY A 148 12.32 6.00 9.25
C GLY A 148 13.68 6.69 9.46
N GLY A 149 14.52 6.16 10.34
CA GLY A 149 15.86 6.70 10.61
C GLY A 149 15.85 7.91 11.54
N THR A 150 16.75 8.86 11.29
CA THR A 150 17.00 9.99 12.19
C THR A 150 17.08 11.31 11.41
N ASN A 151 16.38 12.33 11.92
CA ASN A 151 16.49 13.71 11.48
C ASN A 151 17.79 14.34 12.02
N PHE A 152 18.90 14.09 11.35
CA PHE A 152 20.21 14.62 11.76
C PHE A 152 20.35 16.13 11.51
N GLY A 153 21.27 16.76 12.26
CA GLY A 153 21.60 18.16 12.11
C GLY A 153 20.45 19.08 12.54
N ARG A 154 20.25 20.17 11.80
CA ARG A 154 19.35 21.27 12.18
C ARG A 154 18.48 21.81 11.05
N SER A 155 18.38 21.05 9.96
CA SER A 155 17.61 21.42 8.76
C SER A 155 16.77 20.26 8.21
N ALA A 156 16.63 19.16 8.96
CA ALA A 156 15.89 17.98 8.54
C ALA A 156 14.39 18.07 8.87
N SER A 157 14.03 18.62 10.03
CA SER A 157 12.65 18.69 10.49
C SER A 157 12.37 19.95 11.32
N ALA A 158 11.09 20.30 11.43
CA ALA A 158 10.57 21.31 12.36
C ALA A 158 9.50 20.67 13.25
N PHE A 159 9.59 20.87 14.57
CA PHE A 159 8.67 20.33 15.60
C PHE A 159 8.58 18.79 15.73
N VAL A 160 9.13 18.03 14.78
CA VAL A 160 9.27 16.58 14.84
C VAL A 160 10.53 16.22 15.61
N THR A 161 10.46 15.15 16.41
CA THR A 161 11.60 14.63 17.17
C THR A 161 12.78 14.23 16.27
N THR A 162 13.95 14.06 16.89
CA THR A 162 15.17 13.61 16.19
C THR A 162 14.99 12.20 15.62
N ASN A 163 14.37 11.28 16.37
CA ASN A 163 14.00 9.98 15.84
C ASN A 163 12.82 10.11 14.84
N TYR A 164 12.95 9.53 13.65
CA TYR A 164 11.94 9.64 12.61
C TYR A 164 11.25 8.29 12.43
N TYR A 165 9.94 8.21 12.68
CA TYR A 165 9.13 6.99 12.48
C TYR A 165 9.72 5.73 13.17
N ASP A 166 10.24 5.84 14.40
CA ASP A 166 10.92 4.72 15.09
C ASP A 166 10.04 3.46 15.28
N GLN A 167 8.71 3.61 15.27
CA GLN A 167 7.78 2.49 15.31
C GLN A 167 7.58 1.78 13.96
N ALA A 168 8.38 2.09 12.92
CA ALA A 168 8.37 1.40 11.63
C ALA A 168 8.81 -0.08 11.72
N PRO A 169 8.64 -0.90 10.65
CA PRO A 169 9.15 -2.27 10.61
C PRO A 169 10.65 -2.40 10.87
N ILE A 170 11.45 -1.44 10.41
CA ILE A 170 12.85 -1.28 10.78
C ILE A 170 12.93 -0.03 11.68
N ASP A 171 13.50 -0.18 12.87
CA ASP A 171 13.60 0.91 13.84
C ASP A 171 14.62 1.98 13.42
N GLU A 172 14.78 3.02 14.25
CA GLU A 172 15.71 4.12 14.01
C GLU A 172 17.15 3.65 13.74
N TYR A 173 17.58 2.57 14.40
CA TYR A 173 18.96 2.07 14.36
C TYR A 173 19.19 0.99 13.30
N GLY A 174 18.17 0.69 12.50
CA GLY A 174 18.27 -0.32 11.45
C GLY A 174 17.94 -1.74 11.91
N MET A 175 17.38 -1.91 13.11
CA MET A 175 17.04 -3.23 13.65
C MET A 175 15.61 -3.64 13.27
N GLU A 176 15.40 -4.94 13.07
CA GLU A 176 14.08 -5.50 12.76
C GLU A 176 13.14 -5.39 13.97
N ARG A 177 12.08 -4.58 13.86
CA ARG A 177 11.09 -4.42 14.92
C ARG A 177 10.08 -5.57 14.92
N GLN A 178 10.30 -6.55 15.78
CA GLN A 178 9.38 -7.68 15.95
C GLN A 178 8.18 -7.33 16.86
N PRO A 179 6.99 -7.89 16.61
CA PRO A 179 6.68 -8.84 15.55
C PRO A 179 6.38 -8.20 14.18
N LYS A 180 6.39 -6.86 14.08
CA LYS A 180 5.92 -6.11 12.89
C LYS A 180 6.67 -6.51 11.63
N TRP A 181 7.99 -6.48 11.66
CA TRP A 181 8.80 -6.88 10.51
C TRP A 181 8.54 -8.32 10.08
N GLY A 182 8.58 -9.27 11.03
CA GLY A 182 8.39 -10.69 10.74
C GLY A 182 7.01 -11.00 10.18
N HIS A 183 5.96 -10.41 10.75
CA HIS A 183 4.59 -10.62 10.31
C HIS A 183 4.34 -10.07 8.90
N LEU A 184 4.90 -8.90 8.58
CA LEU A 184 4.81 -8.34 7.22
C LEU A 184 5.66 -9.12 6.22
N LYS A 185 6.80 -9.67 6.63
CA LYS A 185 7.60 -10.60 5.80
C LYS A 185 6.79 -11.86 5.43
N GLU A 186 6.14 -12.49 6.41
CA GLU A 186 5.29 -13.66 6.19
C GLU A 186 4.11 -13.34 5.28
N LEU A 187 3.46 -12.18 5.48
CA LEU A 187 2.42 -11.67 4.59
C LEU A 187 2.92 -11.57 3.14
N HIS A 188 4.06 -10.94 2.90
CA HIS A 188 4.60 -10.79 1.54
C HIS A 188 4.97 -12.12 0.92
N ALA A 189 5.51 -13.07 1.69
CA ALA A 189 5.80 -14.42 1.20
C ALA A 189 4.51 -15.12 0.71
N ALA A 190 3.43 -15.01 1.47
CA ALA A 190 2.13 -15.57 1.08
C ALA A 190 1.56 -14.87 -0.17
N VAL A 191 1.56 -13.53 -0.21
CA VAL A 191 1.12 -12.78 -1.42
C VAL A 191 1.97 -13.14 -2.64
N LYS A 192 3.29 -13.26 -2.47
CA LYS A 192 4.21 -13.62 -3.57
C LYS A 192 3.94 -15.02 -4.09
N SER A 193 3.63 -15.99 -3.22
CA SER A 193 3.24 -17.33 -3.65
C SER A 193 1.93 -17.36 -4.44
N SER A 194 1.09 -16.35 -4.27
CA SER A 194 -0.18 -16.17 -5.00
C SER A 194 -0.09 -15.17 -6.16
N ALA A 195 1.11 -14.72 -6.54
CA ALA A 195 1.26 -13.60 -7.47
C ALA A 195 0.70 -13.86 -8.87
N GLY A 196 0.86 -15.07 -9.41
CA GLY A 196 0.33 -15.42 -10.74
C GLY A 196 -1.18 -15.17 -10.83
N PRO A 197 -1.99 -15.86 -10.02
CA PRO A 197 -3.43 -15.65 -9.96
C PRO A 197 -3.86 -14.21 -9.62
N LEU A 198 -3.13 -13.51 -8.74
CA LEU A 198 -3.43 -12.11 -8.41
C LEU A 198 -3.24 -11.16 -9.62
N LEU A 199 -2.34 -11.50 -10.55
CA LEU A 199 -2.02 -10.67 -11.72
C LEU A 199 -2.83 -11.01 -12.96
N SER A 200 -3.18 -12.28 -13.16
CA SER A 200 -3.86 -12.74 -14.39
C SER A 200 -5.23 -13.39 -14.16
N GLY A 201 -5.57 -13.72 -12.92
CA GLY A 201 -6.81 -14.41 -12.59
C GLY A 201 -8.02 -13.48 -12.56
N VAL A 202 -9.21 -14.08 -12.71
CA VAL A 202 -10.48 -13.36 -12.57
C VAL A 202 -10.91 -13.45 -11.12
N GLN A 203 -11.05 -12.29 -10.46
CA GLN A 203 -11.52 -12.21 -9.08
C GLN A 203 -13.05 -12.29 -9.04
N VAL A 204 -13.58 -13.20 -8.22
CA VAL A 204 -14.99 -13.29 -7.85
C VAL A 204 -15.08 -13.25 -6.33
N ASN A 205 -16.10 -12.57 -5.79
CA ASN A 205 -16.36 -12.57 -4.36
C ASN A 205 -17.81 -12.93 -4.03
N PHE A 206 -18.00 -13.57 -2.89
CA PHE A 206 -19.32 -14.00 -2.41
C PHE A 206 -19.32 -14.14 -0.88
N PRO A 207 -20.49 -14.01 -0.23
CA PRO A 207 -20.60 -14.16 1.22
C PRO A 207 -20.37 -15.62 1.65
N VAL A 208 -19.63 -15.81 2.74
CA VAL A 208 -19.45 -17.11 3.44
C VAL A 208 -19.97 -17.06 4.88
N GLY A 209 -20.59 -15.95 5.26
CA GLY A 209 -21.27 -15.71 6.53
C GLY A 209 -22.04 -14.38 6.47
N PRO A 210 -22.71 -13.95 7.55
CA PRO A 210 -23.48 -12.69 7.56
C PRO A 210 -22.64 -11.46 7.22
N ASN A 211 -21.40 -11.41 7.71
CA ASN A 211 -20.46 -10.32 7.48
C ASN A 211 -19.13 -10.81 6.87
N GLN A 212 -18.99 -12.10 6.58
CA GLN A 212 -17.76 -12.72 6.11
C GLN A 212 -17.82 -12.99 4.61
N TRP A 213 -16.69 -12.78 3.93
CA TRP A 213 -16.59 -12.85 2.47
C TRP A 213 -15.45 -13.75 2.04
N ALA A 214 -15.65 -14.48 0.94
CA ALA A 214 -14.56 -15.11 0.20
C ALA A 214 -14.27 -14.28 -1.05
N TYR A 215 -12.99 -13.96 -1.26
CA TYR A 215 -12.47 -13.46 -2.54
C TYR A 215 -11.67 -14.59 -3.17
N VAL A 216 -12.05 -14.99 -4.38
CA VAL A 216 -11.46 -16.12 -5.09
C VAL A 216 -10.95 -15.65 -6.43
N TYR A 217 -9.72 -16.02 -6.75
CA TYR A 217 -9.16 -15.88 -8.09
C TYR A 217 -9.18 -17.24 -8.76
N TYR A 218 -9.77 -17.31 -9.94
CA TYR A 218 -9.84 -18.52 -10.76
C TYR A 218 -8.82 -18.46 -11.90
N GLU A 219 -8.28 -19.62 -12.26
CA GLU A 219 -7.61 -19.80 -13.56
C GLU A 219 -8.66 -19.69 -14.68
N ASP A 220 -8.26 -19.17 -15.85
CA ASP A 220 -9.06 -19.12 -17.08
C ASP A 220 -10.50 -18.58 -16.96
N GLY A 221 -10.65 -17.25 -17.07
CA GLY A 221 -11.95 -16.62 -17.39
C GLY A 221 -13.05 -16.72 -16.31
N GLY A 222 -12.73 -17.13 -15.08
CA GLY A 222 -13.66 -17.13 -13.94
C GLY A 222 -14.46 -18.43 -13.76
N THR A 223 -14.23 -19.45 -14.58
CA THR A 223 -14.91 -20.77 -14.51
C THR A 223 -13.94 -21.94 -14.30
N GLY A 224 -12.63 -21.68 -14.27
CA GLY A 224 -11.61 -22.70 -14.08
C GLY A 224 -11.40 -23.11 -12.62
N GLN A 225 -10.24 -23.72 -12.35
CA GLN A 225 -9.88 -24.16 -11.01
C GLN A 225 -9.63 -22.96 -10.09
N CYS A 226 -10.04 -23.09 -8.83
CA CYS A 226 -9.71 -22.10 -7.80
C CYS A 226 -8.19 -22.04 -7.62
N ALA A 227 -7.61 -20.86 -7.88
CA ALA A 227 -6.17 -20.65 -7.91
C ALA A 227 -5.66 -20.05 -6.60
N VAL A 228 -6.42 -19.15 -5.98
CA VAL A 228 -6.17 -18.66 -4.61
C VAL A 228 -7.47 -18.13 -4.03
N ALA A 229 -7.68 -18.36 -2.74
CA ALA A 229 -8.80 -17.80 -1.99
C ALA A 229 -8.33 -16.97 -0.81
N PHE A 230 -9.12 -15.94 -0.49
CA PHE A 230 -8.96 -15.09 0.68
C PHE A 230 -10.27 -15.08 1.45
N LEU A 231 -10.22 -15.47 2.73
CA LEU A 231 -11.39 -15.46 3.60
C LEU A 231 -11.30 -14.27 4.55
N VAL A 232 -12.28 -13.38 4.47
CA VAL A 232 -12.29 -12.08 5.13
C VAL A 232 -13.33 -12.07 6.24
N ASN A 233 -12.89 -11.74 7.46
CA ASN A 233 -13.75 -11.32 8.54
C ASN A 233 -13.48 -9.84 8.88
N PRO A 234 -14.35 -8.89 8.46
CA PRO A 234 -14.14 -7.47 8.67
C PRO A 234 -14.54 -7.00 10.08
N GLU A 235 -15.18 -7.85 10.90
CA GLU A 235 -15.70 -7.47 12.20
C GLU A 235 -14.58 -7.07 13.16
N LYS A 236 -14.59 -5.83 13.65
CA LYS A 236 -13.49 -5.26 14.45
C LYS A 236 -13.34 -5.90 15.83
N HIS A 237 -14.44 -6.38 16.39
CA HIS A 237 -14.55 -6.93 17.73
C HIS A 237 -15.42 -8.18 17.68
N GLY A 238 -15.31 -9.02 18.71
CA GLY A 238 -16.11 -10.23 18.85
C GLY A 238 -15.24 -11.47 19.02
N THR A 239 -15.90 -12.63 18.95
CA THR A 239 -15.24 -13.94 18.96
C THR A 239 -14.91 -14.38 17.54
N PRO A 240 -13.93 -15.29 17.36
CA PRO A 240 -13.70 -15.90 16.05
C PRO A 240 -14.97 -16.52 15.46
N VAL A 241 -15.18 -16.36 14.16
CA VAL A 241 -16.42 -16.80 13.46
C VAL A 241 -16.13 -18.04 12.61
N PRO A 242 -16.85 -19.16 12.81
CA PRO A 242 -16.75 -20.31 11.91
C PRO A 242 -17.44 -20.02 10.57
N VAL A 243 -16.77 -20.36 9.47
CA VAL A 243 -17.29 -20.25 8.10
C VAL A 243 -17.03 -21.54 7.34
N THR A 244 -17.84 -21.80 6.32
CA THR A 244 -17.67 -22.94 5.42
C THR A 244 -17.26 -22.42 4.03
N PHE A 245 -16.20 -22.97 3.47
CA PHE A 245 -15.73 -22.61 2.12
C PHE A 245 -15.22 -23.87 1.38
N GLN A 246 -15.76 -24.14 0.19
CA GLN A 246 -15.43 -25.31 -0.64
C GLN A 246 -15.37 -26.64 0.16
N ASN A 247 -16.40 -26.91 0.96
CA ASN A 247 -16.51 -28.07 1.87
C ASN A 247 -15.47 -28.14 3.01
N GLY A 248 -14.62 -27.13 3.17
CA GLY A 248 -13.76 -26.93 4.34
C GLY A 248 -14.42 -26.08 5.40
N SER A 249 -14.05 -26.29 6.67
CA SER A 249 -14.45 -25.46 7.80
C SER A 249 -13.27 -24.63 8.29
N TYR A 250 -13.48 -23.32 8.46
CA TYR A 250 -12.46 -22.36 8.85
C TYR A 250 -12.97 -21.50 10.00
N VAL A 251 -12.09 -21.06 10.89
CA VAL A 251 -12.43 -20.13 11.97
C VAL A 251 -11.66 -18.83 11.74
N LEU A 252 -12.39 -17.73 11.53
CA LEU A 252 -11.81 -16.42 11.21
C LEU A 252 -11.80 -15.51 12.44
N PRO A 253 -10.62 -15.13 12.97
CA PRO A 253 -10.53 -14.11 14.02
C PRO A 253 -11.17 -12.78 13.60
N PRO A 254 -11.57 -11.93 14.56
CA PRO A 254 -12.00 -10.56 14.26
C PRO A 254 -10.92 -9.79 13.48
N LYS A 255 -11.37 -8.94 12.55
CA LYS A 255 -10.53 -8.09 11.70
C LYS A 255 -9.37 -8.86 11.08
N SER A 256 -9.69 -9.96 10.41
CA SER A 256 -8.68 -10.84 9.83
C SER A 256 -8.97 -11.25 8.40
N ILE A 257 -7.89 -11.55 7.67
CA ILE A 257 -7.94 -12.14 6.34
C ILE A 257 -7.01 -13.35 6.33
N SER A 258 -7.54 -14.51 5.94
CA SER A 258 -6.78 -15.74 5.71
C SER A 258 -6.45 -15.90 4.24
N ILE A 259 -5.24 -16.33 3.90
CA ILE A 259 -4.79 -16.63 2.53
C ILE A 259 -4.71 -18.14 2.34
N LEU A 260 -5.34 -18.64 1.28
CA LEU A 260 -5.37 -20.05 0.88
C LEU A 260 -4.86 -20.17 -0.57
N PRO A 261 -3.54 -20.33 -0.80
CA PRO A 261 -2.95 -20.39 -2.14
C PRO A 261 -3.34 -21.62 -2.97
N ASP A 262 -3.93 -22.63 -2.35
CA ASP A 262 -4.47 -23.83 -3.00
C ASP A 262 -5.99 -23.95 -2.77
N CYS A 263 -6.61 -22.87 -2.29
CA CYS A 263 -8.01 -22.78 -1.89
C CYS A 263 -8.45 -23.76 -0.78
N LYS A 264 -7.50 -24.38 -0.07
CA LYS A 264 -7.78 -25.39 0.98
C LYS A 264 -7.01 -25.12 2.27
N ASN A 265 -5.73 -24.85 2.19
CA ASN A 265 -4.85 -24.72 3.34
C ASN A 265 -4.54 -23.25 3.64
N VAL A 266 -4.81 -22.82 4.88
CA VAL A 266 -4.47 -21.47 5.33
C VAL A 266 -2.96 -21.39 5.59
N VAL A 267 -2.25 -20.63 4.75
CA VAL A 267 -0.79 -20.41 4.92
C VAL A 267 -0.49 -19.19 5.79
N PHE A 268 -1.39 -18.21 5.80
CA PHE A 268 -1.25 -16.96 6.54
C PHE A 268 -2.62 -16.44 6.98
N ASN A 269 -2.69 -15.85 8.18
CA ASN A 269 -3.85 -15.09 8.64
C ASN A 269 -3.36 -13.79 9.28
N THR A 270 -3.95 -12.65 8.90
CA THR A 270 -3.46 -11.32 9.33
C THR A 270 -3.52 -11.09 10.84
N ALA A 271 -4.37 -11.82 11.58
CA ALA A 271 -4.49 -11.71 13.03
C ALA A 271 -3.66 -12.75 13.80
N THR A 272 -3.10 -13.76 13.13
CA THR A 272 -2.32 -14.84 13.75
C THR A 272 -0.82 -14.56 13.62
N VAL A 273 -0.25 -13.89 14.62
CA VAL A 273 1.18 -13.52 14.63
C VAL A 273 2.03 -14.71 15.07
N ARG A 274 2.91 -15.22 14.19
CA ARG A 274 3.82 -16.35 14.47
C ARG A 274 5.24 -15.92 14.86
N SER A 275 5.64 -14.70 14.51
CA SER A 275 6.96 -14.16 14.85
C SER A 275 7.06 -13.84 16.34
N CYS A 276 8.04 -14.44 17.03
CA CYS A 276 8.31 -14.14 18.43
C CYS A 276 8.81 -12.71 18.62
N ARG A 277 8.36 -12.05 19.69
CA ARG A 277 9.10 -10.92 20.27
C ARG A 277 10.44 -11.47 20.75
N ARG A 278 11.56 -11.10 20.11
CA ARG A 278 12.85 -11.20 20.79
C ARG A 278 12.80 -10.14 21.90
N VAL A 279 12.78 -10.61 23.15
CA VAL A 279 12.88 -9.76 24.36
C VAL A 279 14.30 -9.21 24.43
#